data_AF-A7SF76-F1
#
_entry.id   AF-A7SF76-F1
#
_cell.length_a   1.000
_cell.length_b   1.000
_cell.length_c   1.000
_cell.angle_alpha   90.00
_cell.angle_beta   90.00
_cell.angle_gamma   90.00
#
_symmetry.space_group_name_H-M   'P 1'
#
loop_
_entity.id
_entity.type
_entity.pdbx_description
1 polymer ?
#
loop_
_entity_poly.entity_id
_entity_poly.type
_entity_poly.pdbx_seq_one_letter_code
_entity_poly.pdbx_strand_id
1 'polypeptide(L)'
;MVKQNGCSSSPCPVNTTCVPGPTQDTHTCACPSGYTGVDCENDVDECSDGQSPCHVSANCSNTLGSFTCTCKDGFTGDGLTCKG
;
A
#
# COMPACT_ATOMS: atom_id res chain seq x y z
N MET A 1 1.75 -38.18 -3.72
CA MET A 1 2.53 -36.95 -3.99
C MET A 1 1.62 -35.78 -3.69
N VAL A 2 1.85 -35.04 -2.60
CA VAL A 2 1.02 -33.87 -2.29
C VAL A 2 1.36 -32.80 -3.32
N LYS A 3 0.38 -32.33 -4.09
CA LYS A 3 0.53 -31.15 -4.94
C LYS A 3 0.76 -29.96 -3.99
N GLN A 4 2.01 -29.54 -3.78
CA GLN A 4 2.26 -28.29 -3.07
C GLN A 4 1.77 -27.18 -3.98
N ASN A 5 0.75 -26.45 -3.57
CA ASN A 5 0.36 -25.22 -4.25
C ASN A 5 1.20 -24.09 -3.62
N GLY A 6 1.50 -23.03 -4.36
CA GLY A 6 2.27 -21.89 -3.83
C GLY A 6 1.65 -21.23 -2.59
N CYS A 7 0.42 -21.58 -2.22
CA CYS A 7 -0.27 -21.12 -1.01
C CYS A 7 -0.18 -22.09 0.18
N SER A 8 0.50 -23.23 0.04
CA SER A 8 0.52 -24.30 1.06
C SER A 8 1.23 -23.89 2.35
N SER A 9 2.15 -22.92 2.28
CA SER A 9 2.91 -22.39 3.42
C SER A 9 2.27 -21.15 4.06
N SER A 10 1.08 -20.73 3.61
CA SER A 10 0.47 -19.46 4.02
C SER A 10 1.44 -18.26 3.91
N PRO A 11 2.06 -18.02 2.74
CA PRO A 11 3.10 -17.00 2.59
C PRO A 11 2.56 -15.56 2.71
N CYS A 12 1.27 -15.35 2.46
CA CYS A 12 0.66 -14.04 2.46
C CYS A 12 0.30 -13.55 3.88
N PRO A 13 0.28 -12.23 4.12
CA PRO A 13 -0.15 -11.64 5.39
C PRO A 13 -1.58 -12.05 5.79
N VAL A 14 -1.87 -12.00 7.09
CA VAL A 14 -3.20 -12.28 7.62
C VAL A 14 -4.26 -11.40 6.94
N ASN A 15 -5.45 -11.97 6.72
CA ASN A 15 -6.58 -11.31 6.06
C ASN A 15 -6.38 -10.94 4.58
N THR A 16 -5.33 -11.46 3.93
CA THR A 16 -5.16 -11.37 2.47
C THR A 16 -5.52 -12.68 1.78
N THR A 17 -5.78 -12.61 0.47
CA THR A 17 -6.07 -13.81 -0.33
C THR A 17 -4.80 -14.23 -1.07
N CYS A 18 -4.34 -15.46 -0.82
CA CYS A 18 -3.28 -16.07 -1.63
C CYS A 18 -3.87 -16.63 -2.93
N VAL A 19 -3.23 -16.30 -4.05
CA VAL A 19 -3.57 -16.78 -5.38
C VAL A 19 -2.42 -17.65 -5.88
N PRO A 20 -2.64 -18.97 -6.13
CA PRO A 20 -1.62 -19.82 -6.72
C PRO A 20 -1.19 -19.31 -8.10
N GLY A 21 0.11 -19.33 -8.36
CA GLY A 21 0.72 -18.96 -9.63
C GLY A 21 0.69 -20.09 -10.67
N PRO A 22 1.30 -19.87 -11.84
CA PRO A 22 1.28 -20.83 -12.95
C PRO A 22 2.11 -22.09 -12.70
N THR A 23 3.06 -22.06 -11.76
CA THR A 23 3.89 -23.20 -11.37
C THR A 23 3.66 -23.61 -9.92
N GLN A 24 4.11 -24.81 -9.57
CA GLN A 24 3.86 -25.46 -8.29
C GLN A 24 4.28 -24.62 -7.06
N ASP A 25 5.35 -23.84 -7.19
CA ASP A 25 5.95 -23.06 -6.10
C ASP A 25 5.83 -21.55 -6.31
N THR A 26 4.88 -21.11 -7.15
CA THR A 26 4.61 -19.68 -7.35
C THR A 26 3.24 -19.29 -6.79
N HIS A 27 3.15 -18.07 -6.31
CA HIS A 27 1.92 -17.46 -5.81
C HIS A 27 1.99 -15.93 -5.99
N THR A 28 0.85 -15.29 -5.79
CA THR A 28 0.74 -13.85 -5.55
C THR A 28 -0.26 -13.61 -4.42
N CYS A 29 -0.08 -12.52 -3.68
CA CYS A 29 -1.00 -12.11 -2.64
C CYS A 29 -1.86 -10.93 -3.12
N ALA A 30 -3.16 -10.99 -2.83
CA ALA A 30 -4.03 -9.83 -3.01
C ALA A 30 -3.76 -8.81 -1.88
N CYS A 31 -2.92 -7.82 -2.18
CA CYS A 31 -2.45 -6.88 -1.17
C CYS A 31 -3.54 -5.90 -0.69
N PRO A 32 -3.52 -5.52 0.59
CA PRO A 32 -4.29 -4.38 1.07
C PRO A 32 -3.89 -3.11 0.32
N SER A 33 -4.78 -2.11 0.29
CA SER A 33 -4.44 -0.77 -0.21
C SER A 33 -3.20 -0.23 0.50
N GLY A 34 -2.30 0.42 -0.25
CA GLY A 34 -1.03 0.94 0.26
C GLY A 34 0.13 -0.07 0.24
N TYR A 35 -0.07 -1.30 -0.25
CA TYR A 35 1.00 -2.32 -0.35
C TYR A 35 1.14 -2.91 -1.75
N THR A 36 2.35 -3.37 -2.06
CA THR A 36 2.72 -4.05 -3.31
C THR A 36 3.79 -5.12 -3.06
N GLY A 37 4.12 -5.88 -4.10
CA GLY A 37 5.02 -7.04 -4.02
C GLY A 37 4.28 -8.37 -4.13
N VAL A 38 5.05 -9.46 -4.18
CA VAL A 38 4.49 -10.82 -4.26
C VAL A 38 3.86 -11.20 -2.92
N ASP A 39 4.48 -10.78 -1.82
CA ASP A 39 4.11 -11.08 -0.44
C ASP A 39 3.57 -9.84 0.30
N CYS A 40 3.26 -8.77 -0.44
CA CYS A 40 2.81 -7.47 0.09
C CYS A 40 3.81 -6.83 1.07
N GLU A 41 5.09 -7.06 0.83
CA GLU A 41 6.20 -6.63 1.66
C GLU A 41 6.65 -5.19 1.40
N ASN A 42 6.22 -4.62 0.26
CA ASN A 42 6.60 -3.28 -0.15
C ASN A 42 5.46 -2.31 0.15
N ASP A 43 5.80 -1.26 0.88
CA ASP A 43 4.94 -0.11 1.09
C ASP A 43 4.86 0.73 -0.20
N VAL A 44 3.66 1.21 -0.53
CA VAL A 44 3.47 2.17 -1.62
C VAL A 44 3.67 3.56 -1.03
N ASP A 45 4.71 4.27 -1.47
CA ASP A 45 4.89 5.66 -1.07
C ASP A 45 3.95 6.58 -1.87
N GLU A 46 2.80 6.95 -1.30
CA GLU A 46 1.84 7.83 -1.97
C GLU A 46 2.30 9.30 -2.04
N CYS A 47 3.40 9.65 -1.38
CA CYS A 47 4.01 10.98 -1.47
C CYS A 47 5.09 11.07 -2.55
N SER A 48 5.58 9.94 -3.04
CA SER A 48 6.55 9.88 -4.13
C SER A 48 5.93 10.22 -5.49
N ASP A 49 6.74 10.76 -6.39
CA ASP A 49 6.42 11.03 -7.79
C ASP A 49 5.11 11.80 -8.09
N GLY A 50 5.07 13.09 -7.72
CA GLY A 50 4.22 14.13 -8.34
C GLY A 50 2.69 13.94 -8.26
N GLN A 51 2.22 12.84 -7.66
CA GLN A 51 0.81 12.46 -7.57
C GLN A 51 0.36 12.36 -6.12
N SER A 52 0.98 13.16 -5.23
CA SER A 52 0.56 13.24 -3.84
C SER A 52 -0.95 13.47 -3.78
N PRO A 53 -1.69 12.64 -3.02
CA PRO A 53 -3.14 12.77 -2.88
C PRO A 53 -3.53 13.98 -2.02
N CYS A 54 -2.57 14.65 -1.40
CA CYS A 54 -2.79 15.81 -0.54
C CYS A 54 -3.15 17.07 -1.33
N HIS A 55 -3.73 18.05 -0.62
CA HIS A 55 -3.93 19.38 -1.17
C HIS A 55 -2.59 20.00 -1.62
N VAL A 56 -2.61 20.85 -2.66
CA VAL A 56 -1.40 21.56 -3.13
C VAL A 56 -0.74 22.43 -2.04
N SER A 57 -1.57 22.96 -1.13
CA SER A 57 -1.13 23.71 0.07
C SER A 57 -0.93 22.84 1.31
N ALA A 58 -0.74 21.53 1.16
CA ALA A 58 -0.40 20.61 2.23
C ALA A 58 0.96 19.94 1.97
N ASN A 59 1.59 19.47 3.04
CA ASN A 59 2.73 18.57 3.01
C ASN A 59 2.22 17.13 3.14
N CYS A 60 2.77 16.24 2.32
CA CYS A 60 2.51 14.80 2.37
C CYS A 60 3.60 14.13 3.22
N SER A 61 3.21 13.15 4.03
CA SER A 61 4.13 12.29 4.76
C SER A 61 3.68 10.85 4.65
N ASN A 62 4.54 10.03 4.05
CA ASN A 62 4.27 8.62 3.85
C ASN A 62 4.26 7.85 5.17
N THR A 63 3.42 6.83 5.27
CA THR A 63 3.32 5.93 6.42
C THR A 63 3.13 4.49 5.93
N LEU A 64 3.37 3.49 6.77
CA LEU A 64 3.18 2.11 6.32
C LEU A 64 1.70 1.83 5.99
N GLY A 65 1.43 1.52 4.73
CA GLY A 65 0.12 1.23 4.16
C GLY A 65 -0.77 2.45 3.92
N SER A 66 -0.26 3.67 4.09
CA SER A 66 -1.05 4.90 3.94
C SER A 66 -0.19 6.17 3.92
N PHE A 67 -0.84 7.33 3.98
CA PHE A 67 -0.16 8.62 4.06
C PHE A 67 -0.91 9.57 4.99
N THR A 68 -0.23 10.63 5.39
CA THR A 68 -0.83 11.77 6.11
C THR A 68 -0.61 13.05 5.35
N CYS A 69 -1.62 13.92 5.38
CA CYS A 69 -1.57 15.26 4.80
C CYS A 69 -1.70 16.30 5.90
N THR A 70 -0.82 17.30 5.91
CA THR A 70 -0.89 18.42 6.87
C THR A 70 -0.85 19.73 6.11
N CYS A 71 -1.81 20.62 6.35
CA CYS A 71 -1.80 21.94 5.73
C CYS A 71 -0.52 22.71 6.07
N LYS A 72 0.05 23.40 5.07
CA LYS A 72 1.22 24.26 5.25
C LYS A 72 0.87 25.45 6.14
N ASP A 73 1.89 26.08 6.71
CA ASP A 73 1.74 27.24 7.58
C ASP A 73 0.87 28.33 6.94
N GLY A 74 -0.06 28.87 7.72
CA GLY A 74 -1.03 29.86 7.25
C GLY A 74 -2.29 29.28 6.59
N PHE A 75 -2.38 27.96 6.41
CA PHE A 75 -3.59 27.29 5.94
C PHE A 75 -4.20 26.39 7.03
N THR A 76 -5.50 26.17 6.96
CA THR A 76 -6.25 25.29 7.86
C THR A 76 -7.13 24.33 7.09
N GLY A 77 -7.38 23.14 7.67
CA GLY A 77 -8.16 22.08 7.04
C GLY A 77 -7.67 20.69 7.45
N ASP A 78 -8.06 19.67 6.69
CA ASP A 78 -7.73 18.26 6.93
C ASP A 78 -6.49 17.77 6.15
N GLY A 79 -5.83 18.68 5.42
CA GLY A 79 -4.68 18.36 4.57
C GLY A 79 -5.06 17.88 3.16
N LEU A 80 -6.27 17.35 2.94
CA LEU A 80 -6.82 17.08 1.61
C LEU A 80 -7.50 18.32 1.03
N THR A 81 -8.04 19.16 1.90
CA THR A 81 -8.52 20.51 1.60
C THR A 81 -7.86 21.48 2.57
N CYS A 82 -7.19 22.50 2.04
CA CYS A 82 -6.58 23.57 2.87
C CYS A 82 -7.05 24.93 2.39
N LYS A 83 -7.41 25.80 3.34
CA LYS A 83 -7.88 27.18 3.10
C LYS A 83 -7.09 28.17 3.96
N GLY A 84 -6.73 29.31 3.38
CA GLY A 84 -6.00 30.41 4.03
C GLY A 84 -6.85 31.67 4.14
#